data_AF-A0A1E9IJN0-F1
#
_entry.id   AF-A0A1E9IJN0-F1
#
_cell.length_a   1.000
_cell.length_b   1.000
_cell.length_c   1.000
_cell.angle_alpha   90.00
_cell.angle_beta   90.00
_cell.angle_gamma   90.00
#
_symmetry.space_group_name_H-M   'P 1'
#
loop_
_entity.id
_entity.type
_entity.pdbx_description
1 polymer ?
#
loop_
_entity_poly.entity_id
_entity_poly.type
_entity_poly.pdbx_seq_one_letter_code
_entity_poly.pdbx_strand_id
1 'polypeptide(L)' 'MEKVKITKICQCCDRSFDFFLTVEQINKLYDGKLCIQQILPDLSPGDRELFISGICGECFDKIFLDSGEE' A
#
# COMPACT_ATOMS: atom_id res chain seq x y z
N MET A 1 20.56 -7.49 3.58
CA MET A 1 19.32 -7.50 4.38
C MET A 1 18.35 -8.42 3.67
N GLU A 2 17.83 -9.42 4.36
CA GLU A 2 16.83 -10.33 3.80
C GLU A 2 15.52 -9.57 3.58
N LYS A 3 14.98 -9.64 2.36
CA LYS A 3 13.68 -9.06 2.01
C LYS A 3 12.67 -10.19 1.90
N VAL A 4 11.53 -10.02 2.56
CA VAL A 4 10.39 -10.92 2.50
C VAL A 4 9.41 -10.38 1.46
N LYS A 5 8.91 -11.29 0.62
CA LYS A 5 7.84 -10.98 -0.33
C LYS A 5 6.51 -10.90 0.42
N ILE A 6 5.84 -9.76 0.33
CA ILE A 6 4.48 -9.55 0.80
C ILE A 6 3.59 -9.29 -0.40
N THR A 7 2.56 -10.10 -0.56
CA THR A 7 1.54 -9.91 -1.59
C THR A 7 0.33 -9.22 -0.98
N LYS A 8 -0.08 -8.10 -1.58
CA LYS A 8 -1.33 -7.40 -1.26
C LYS A 8 -2.30 -7.56 -2.41
N ILE A 9 -3.55 -7.81 -2.11
CA ILE A 9 -4.61 -7.96 -3.12
C ILE A 9 -5.52 -6.75 -2.99
N CYS A 10 -5.78 -6.08 -4.11
CA CYS A 10 -6.73 -4.98 -4.14
C CYS A 10 -8.15 -5.52 -3.95
N GLN A 11 -8.86 -5.06 -2.93
CA GLN A 11 -10.23 -5.52 -2.65
C GLN A 11 -11.27 -5.05 -3.67
N CYS A 12 -10.92 -4.10 -4.55
CA CYS A 12 -11.83 -3.56 -5.57
C CYS A 12 -11.70 -4.24 -6.94
N CYS A 13 -10.52 -4.75 -7.29
CA CYS A 13 -10.26 -5.32 -8.63
C CYS A 13 -9.54 -6.67 -8.61
N ASP A 14 -9.31 -7.24 -7.42
CA ASP A 14 -8.66 -8.54 -7.17
C ASP A 14 -7.24 -8.69 -7.75
N ARG A 15 -6.62 -7.60 -8.21
CA ARG A 15 -5.23 -7.61 -8.67
C ARG A 15 -4.28 -7.76 -7.48
N SER A 16 -3.30 -8.64 -7.64
CA SER A 16 -2.23 -8.87 -6.67
C SER A 16 -1.01 -7.99 -6.96
N PHE A 17 -0.46 -7.40 -5.92
CA PHE A 17 0.73 -6.55 -5.94
C PHE A 17 1.78 -7.12 -5.00
N ASP A 18 2.98 -7.31 -5.50
CA ASP A 18 4.08 -7.94 -4.77
C ASP A 18 5.10 -6.90 -4.31
N PHE A 19 5.36 -6.87 -3.02
CA PHE A 19 6.29 -5.95 -2.38
C PHE A 19 7.41 -6.71 -1.66
N PHE A 20 8.64 -6.21 -1.76
CA PHE A 20 9.80 -6.81 -1.10
C PHE A 20 10.24 -5.92 0.06
N LEU A 21 9.85 -6.30 1.28
CA LEU A 21 10.08 -5.53 2.49
C LEU A 21 11.10 -6.22 3.39
N THR A 22 11.89 -5.44 4.12
CA THR A 22 12.75 -5.98 5.16
C THR A 22 11.93 -6.36 6.40
N VAL A 23 12.44 -7.31 7.20
CA VAL A 23 11.81 -7.71 8.47
C VAL A 23 11.59 -6.49 9.40
N GLU A 24 12.51 -5.54 9.39
CA GLU A 24 12.38 -4.29 10.17
C GLU A 24 11.19 -3.45 9.72
N GLN A 25 10.99 -3.29 8.40
CA GLN A 25 9.83 -2.57 7.86
C GLN A 25 8.53 -3.27 8.25
N ILE A 26 8.49 -4.59 8.18
CA ILE A 26 7.33 -5.40 8.56
C ILE A 26 7.01 -5.21 10.05
N ASN A 27 8.01 -5.28 10.92
CA ASN A 27 7.81 -5.04 12.36
C ASN A 27 7.28 -3.63 12.64
N LYS A 28 7.79 -2.61 11.95
CA LYS A 28 7.29 -1.23 12.08
C LYS A 28 5.85 -1.07 11.60
N LEU A 29 5.43 -1.81 10.57
CA LEU A 29 4.03 -1.83 10.13
C LEU A 29 3.10 -2.34 11.23
N TYR A 30 3.50 -3.42 11.93
CA TYR A 30 2.71 -4.00 13.02
C TYR A 30 2.78 -3.20 14.33
N ASP A 31 3.87 -2.47 14.57
CA ASP A 31 4.02 -1.63 15.76
C ASP A 31 3.07 -0.42 15.76
N GLY A 32 2.62 0.04 14.57
CA GLY A 32 1.61 1.09 14.42
C GLY A 32 2.03 2.49 14.90
N LYS A 33 3.30 2.69 15.29
CA LYS A 33 3.82 3.96 15.81
C LYS A 33 4.32 4.94 14.74
N LEU A 34 4.55 4.47 13.53
CA LEU A 34 5.09 5.26 12.43
C LEU A 34 4.11 5.33 11.27
N CYS A 35 4.10 6.45 10.55
CA CYS A 35 3.29 6.59 9.36
C CYS A 35 3.85 5.74 8.21
N ILE A 36 2.98 5.25 7.34
CA ILE A 36 3.38 4.36 6.23
C ILE A 36 4.45 4.98 5.32
N GLN A 37 4.44 6.31 5.11
CA GLN A 37 5.46 6.98 4.29
C GLN A 37 6.85 7.00 4.93
N GLN A 38 6.94 6.83 6.26
CA GLN A 38 8.21 6.72 6.97
C GLN A 38 8.74 5.29 6.94
N ILE A 39 7.84 4.31 6.94
CA ILE A 39 8.19 2.88 6.91
C ILE A 39 8.54 2.44 5.49
N LEU A 40 7.76 2.88 4.51
CA LEU A 40 7.83 2.51 3.10
C LEU A 40 8.04 3.77 2.21
N PRO A 41 9.15 4.51 2.39
CA PRO A 41 9.40 5.74 1.65
C PRO A 41 9.58 5.51 0.15
N ASP A 42 10.02 4.32 -0.25
CA ASP A 42 10.28 3.98 -1.65
C ASP A 42 9.02 3.59 -2.43
N LEU A 43 7.90 3.33 -1.74
CA LEU A 43 6.63 3.01 -2.38
C LEU A 43 5.90 4.27 -2.84
N SER A 44 5.20 4.17 -3.96
CA SER A 44 4.32 5.24 -4.43
C SER A 44 3.16 5.47 -3.44
N PRO A 45 2.52 6.65 -3.44
CA PRO A 45 1.34 6.89 -2.61
C PRO A 45 0.24 5.83 -2.81
N GLY A 46 -0.04 5.45 -4.05
CA GLY A 46 -1.04 4.42 -4.37
C GLY A 46 -0.65 3.02 -3.92
N ASP A 47 0.66 2.70 -3.89
CA ASP A 47 1.13 1.42 -3.33
C ASP A 47 1.01 1.40 -1.81
N ARG A 48 1.27 2.53 -1.14
CA ARG A 48 1.07 2.65 0.31
C ARG A 48 -0.41 2.49 0.68
N GLU A 49 -1.32 2.93 -0.18
CA GLU A 49 -2.76 2.76 0.00
C GLU A 49 -3.17 1.27 0.06
N LEU A 50 -2.52 0.38 -0.70
CA LEU A 50 -2.72 -1.07 -0.57
C LEU A 50 -2.37 -1.62 0.82
N PHE A 51 -1.46 -0.96 1.55
CA PHE A 51 -1.14 -1.34 2.93
C PHE A 51 -2.10 -0.72 3.94
N ILE A 52 -2.70 0.43 3.63
CA ILE A 52 -3.62 1.16 4.52
C ILE A 52 -5.05 0.63 4.38
N SER A 53 -5.62 0.74 3.18
CA SER A 53 -7.02 0.40 2.90
C SER A 53 -7.16 -0.87 2.06
N GLY A 54 -6.09 -1.39 1.47
CA GLY A 54 -6.19 -2.54 0.55
C GLY A 54 -6.76 -2.18 -0.81
N ILE A 55 -6.74 -0.90 -1.19
CA ILE A 55 -7.16 -0.41 -2.50
C ILE A 55 -5.91 0.04 -3.27
N CYS A 56 -5.78 -0.39 -4.52
CA CYS A 56 -4.69 0.11 -5.38
C CYS A 56 -4.96 1.52 -5.86
N GLY A 57 -3.90 2.27 -6.17
CA GLY A 57 -3.99 3.65 -6.65
C GLY A 57 -5.02 3.84 -7.78
N GLU A 58 -5.03 2.97 -8.79
CA GLU A 58 -5.99 3.07 -9.90
C GLU A 58 -7.46 2.91 -9.46
N CYS A 59 -7.74 2.05 -8.49
CA CYS A 59 -9.09 1.89 -7.95
C CYS A 59 -9.46 3.05 -7.04
N PHE A 60 -8.50 3.54 -6.26
CA PHE A 60 -8.67 4.72 -5.44
C PHE A 60 -8.99 5.93 -6.32
N ASP A 61 -8.19 6.20 -7.34
CA ASP A 61 -8.41 7.28 -8.29
C ASP A 61 -9.80 7.18 -8.93
N LYS A 62 -10.26 6.00 -9.32
CA LYS A 62 -11.63 5.81 -9.85
C LYS A 62 -12.72 6.19 -8.84
N ILE A 63 -12.56 5.85 -7.56
CA ILE A 63 -13.54 6.20 -6.51
C ILE A 63 -13.62 7.73 -6.35
N PHE A 64 -12.48 8.42 -6.41
CA PHE A 64 -12.42 9.87 -6.22
C PHE A 64 -12.72 10.67 -7.50
N LEU A 65 -12.42 10.12 -8.69
CA LEU A 65 -12.81 10.68 -9.98
C LEU A 65 -14.33 10.63 -10.18
N ASP A 66 -15.04 9.68 -9.56
CA ASP A 66 -16.50 9.59 -9.61
C ASP A 66 -17.20 10.61 -8.66
N SER A 67 -16.44 11.33 -7.82
CA SER A 67 -16.97 12.23 -6.79
C SER A 67 -16.81 13.74 -7.08
N GLY A 68 -16.52 14.14 -8.33
CA GLY A 68 -16.44 15.54 -8.79
C GLY A 68 -15.00 15.94 -9.17
N GLU A 69 -14.73 16.62 -10.28
CA GLU A 69 -15.35 17.88 -10.76
C GLU A 69 -15.53 17.92 -12.31
N GLU A 70 -16.68 18.47 -12.74
CA GLU A 70 -16.80 19.26 -13.99
C GLU A 70 -16.19 20.65 -13.80
#